data_AF-A0A7W7QFX7-F1
#
_entry.id   AF-A0A7W7QFX7-F1
#
_cell.length_a   1.000
_cell.length_b   1.000
_cell.length_c   1.000
_cell.angle_alpha   90.00
_cell.angle_beta   90.00
_cell.angle_gamma   90.00
#
_symmetry.space_group_name_H-M   'P 1'
#
loop_
_entity.id
_entity.type
_entity.pdbx_description
1 polymer ?
#
loop_
_entity_poly.entity_id
_entity_poly.type
_entity_poly.pdbx_seq_one_letter_code
_entity_poly.pdbx_strand_id
1 'polypeptide(L)'
;MTHKDDVGALPGSAPQLAALADPVYQTVDGGVFDDLGTRFTEAGGRTAVATYKVKSVIGDVDGAWDGASADSFVDYMGRFTAAGMSVADALTSAASDLLNAGGAVQGARDALEGVFANLVTEVQAMGCPAEEGELEKQVDEAVERYRPQVVEQIDLANSAVTSAASAVSGLLDGINPRFSTLPDPDTGTFAPNGGEPLEWVPVVPEQLGPGNGEPGETPGGESPGGTAPGGGPGGGDTQGETPGGTPGGGPPGGEAPGEQAPPGEAPGGEHPNGETEGKILDVAQGELGYEEGPGDENKYGPAAAWCSSFATWVWRESGVDIPSLPFTGDVYTWGQERGLAYDAGNLGQARPGDVLLFGSGPESTSTSTHIGIVESVDGDQVTLIEGNSSDRVQRVTHSLSGGEFYGGVHPR
;
A
#
# COMPACT_ATOMS: atom_id res chain seq x y z
N MET A 1 -18.02 -31.44 -11.45
CA MET A 1 -17.32 -32.74 -11.56
C MET A 1 -15.91 -32.38 -11.95
N THR A 2 -14.98 -32.71 -11.06
CA THR A 2 -13.55 -32.37 -11.17
C THR A 2 -12.81 -33.50 -11.88
N HIS A 3 -11.61 -33.23 -12.41
CA HIS A 3 -10.78 -34.29 -12.97
C HIS A 3 -10.32 -35.28 -11.90
N LYS A 4 -10.21 -34.83 -10.64
CA LYS A 4 -10.07 -35.74 -9.50
C LYS A 4 -11.23 -36.73 -9.38
N ASP A 5 -12.48 -36.29 -9.57
CA ASP A 5 -13.65 -37.18 -9.55
C ASP A 5 -13.60 -38.20 -10.70
N ASP A 6 -13.17 -37.76 -11.89
CA ASP A 6 -12.98 -38.64 -13.05
C ASP A 6 -11.92 -39.72 -12.76
N VAL A 7 -10.76 -39.35 -12.20
CA VAL A 7 -9.73 -40.31 -11.76
C VAL A 7 -10.27 -41.24 -10.67
N GLY A 8 -11.11 -40.74 -9.77
CA GLY A 8 -11.79 -41.53 -8.74
C GLY A 8 -12.72 -42.62 -9.28
N ALA A 9 -13.16 -42.50 -10.55
CA ALA A 9 -14.00 -43.48 -11.23
C ALA A 9 -13.22 -44.48 -12.10
N LEU A 10 -11.90 -44.28 -12.28
CA LEU A 10 -11.04 -45.19 -13.04
C LEU A 10 -10.76 -46.50 -12.26
N PRO A 11 -10.42 -47.61 -12.96
CA PRO A 11 -10.13 -48.88 -12.31
C PRO A 11 -8.76 -48.88 -11.60
N GLY A 12 -8.47 -49.96 -10.89
CA GLY A 12 -7.16 -50.18 -10.26
C GLY A 12 -6.91 -49.25 -9.08
N SER A 13 -5.69 -48.72 -9.03
CA SER A 13 -5.17 -47.88 -7.96
C SER A 13 -5.45 -46.38 -8.14
N ALA A 14 -6.14 -45.99 -9.22
CA ALA A 14 -6.47 -44.60 -9.51
C ALA A 14 -7.35 -43.92 -8.43
N PRO A 15 -8.38 -44.58 -7.84
CA PRO A 15 -9.16 -43.99 -6.77
C PRO A 15 -8.33 -43.64 -5.52
N GLN A 16 -7.32 -44.44 -5.21
CA GLN A 16 -6.40 -44.20 -4.09
C GLN A 16 -5.49 -43.01 -4.40
N LEU A 17 -5.09 -42.81 -5.66
CA LEU A 17 -4.35 -41.62 -6.06
C LEU A 17 -5.20 -40.35 -5.92
N ALA A 18 -6.45 -40.39 -6.38
CA ALA A 18 -7.39 -39.27 -6.23
C ALA A 18 -7.62 -38.92 -4.75
N ALA A 19 -7.80 -39.92 -3.89
CA ALA A 19 -8.01 -39.73 -2.46
C ALA A 19 -6.81 -39.08 -1.74
N LEU A 20 -5.58 -39.24 -2.23
CA LEU A 20 -4.42 -38.54 -1.65
C LEU A 20 -4.55 -37.02 -1.74
N ALA A 21 -5.24 -36.51 -2.77
CA ALA A 21 -5.46 -35.08 -2.96
C ALA A 21 -6.63 -34.51 -2.13
N ASP A 22 -7.44 -35.34 -1.46
CA ASP A 22 -8.61 -34.90 -0.68
C ASP A 22 -8.32 -33.72 0.27
N PRO A 23 -7.22 -33.71 1.05
CA PRO A 23 -6.95 -32.60 1.97
C PRO A 23 -6.82 -31.24 1.28
N VAL A 24 -6.22 -31.20 0.08
CA VAL A 24 -6.06 -29.95 -0.68
C VAL A 24 -7.43 -29.43 -1.13
N TYR A 25 -8.26 -30.30 -1.70
CA TYR A 25 -9.59 -29.92 -2.21
C TYR A 25 -10.51 -29.48 -1.08
N GLN A 26 -10.53 -30.22 0.03
CA GLN A 26 -11.35 -29.86 1.21
C GLN A 26 -10.93 -28.51 1.80
N THR A 27 -9.62 -28.21 1.80
CA THR A 27 -9.11 -26.95 2.32
C THR A 27 -9.53 -25.76 1.45
N VAL A 28 -9.44 -25.90 0.12
CA VAL A 28 -9.90 -24.88 -0.82
C VAL A 28 -11.40 -24.68 -0.73
N ASP A 29 -12.18 -25.76 -0.83
CA ASP A 29 -13.64 -25.69 -0.83
C ASP A 29 -14.20 -25.15 0.51
N GLY A 30 -13.42 -25.27 1.59
CA GLY A 30 -13.75 -24.70 2.89
C GLY A 30 -13.57 -23.18 2.99
N GLY A 31 -12.78 -22.54 2.11
CA GLY A 31 -12.57 -21.09 2.10
C GLY A 31 -11.95 -20.52 3.39
N VAL A 32 -11.30 -21.36 4.20
CA VAL A 32 -10.86 -20.99 5.56
C VAL A 32 -9.78 -19.93 5.56
N PHE A 33 -8.89 -19.92 4.56
CA PHE A 33 -7.82 -18.95 4.45
C PHE A 33 -8.34 -17.55 4.11
N ASP A 34 -9.31 -17.45 3.21
CA ASP A 34 -9.92 -16.17 2.84
C ASP A 34 -10.71 -15.57 4.01
N ASP A 35 -11.50 -16.39 4.72
CA ASP A 35 -12.25 -15.96 5.90
C ASP A 35 -11.33 -15.52 7.05
N LEU A 36 -10.29 -16.30 7.36
CA LEU A 36 -9.33 -15.93 8.40
C LEU A 36 -8.50 -14.71 8.01
N GLY A 37 -8.00 -14.66 6.77
CA GLY A 37 -7.26 -13.52 6.23
C GLY A 37 -8.08 -12.23 6.36
N THR A 38 -9.33 -12.25 5.90
CA THR A 38 -10.25 -11.10 6.01
C THR A 38 -10.43 -10.66 7.46
N ARG A 39 -10.66 -11.59 8.39
CA ARG A 39 -10.85 -11.26 9.82
C ARG A 39 -9.60 -10.64 10.45
N PHE A 40 -8.42 -11.13 10.09
CA PHE A 40 -7.16 -10.57 10.58
C PHE A 40 -6.92 -9.17 10.00
N THR A 41 -7.21 -8.96 8.70
CA THR A 41 -7.18 -7.62 8.08
C THR A 41 -8.13 -6.66 8.78
N GLU A 42 -9.39 -7.05 9.04
CA GLU A 42 -10.35 -6.22 9.75
C GLU A 42 -9.90 -5.89 11.18
N ALA A 43 -9.34 -6.86 11.90
CA ALA A 43 -8.84 -6.66 13.25
C ALA A 43 -7.63 -5.70 13.26
N GLY A 44 -6.70 -5.87 12.32
CA GLY A 44 -5.56 -4.97 12.14
C GLY A 44 -6.01 -3.54 11.83
N GLY A 45 -6.90 -3.37 10.85
CA GLY A 45 -7.47 -2.08 10.48
C GLY A 45 -8.19 -1.37 11.63
N ARG A 46 -9.07 -2.08 12.36
CA ARG A 46 -9.76 -1.50 13.54
C ARG A 46 -8.78 -1.08 14.64
N THR A 47 -7.71 -1.85 14.83
CA THR A 47 -6.66 -1.51 15.80
C THR A 47 -5.90 -0.26 15.38
N ALA A 48 -5.56 -0.14 14.09
CA ALA A 48 -4.93 1.05 13.53
C ALA A 48 -5.83 2.29 13.69
N VAL A 49 -7.10 2.21 13.30
CA VAL A 49 -8.08 3.32 13.43
C VAL A 49 -8.22 3.78 14.88
N ALA A 50 -8.36 2.84 15.82
CA ALA A 50 -8.44 3.19 17.25
C ALA A 50 -7.17 3.89 17.73
N THR A 51 -6.00 3.41 17.27
CA THR A 51 -4.70 3.98 17.62
C THR A 51 -4.51 5.38 17.05
N TYR A 52 -4.91 5.62 15.80
CA TYR A 52 -4.87 6.94 15.17
C TYR A 52 -5.80 7.94 15.85
N LYS A 53 -7.01 7.52 16.25
CA LYS A 53 -7.93 8.36 17.03
C LYS A 53 -7.31 8.80 18.35
N VAL A 54 -6.66 7.87 19.06
CA VAL A 54 -5.93 8.19 20.30
C VAL A 54 -4.80 9.18 19.99
N LYS A 55 -3.99 8.94 18.96
CA LYS A 55 -2.91 9.84 18.51
C LYS A 55 -3.42 11.26 18.21
N SER A 56 -4.55 11.39 17.52
CA SER A 56 -5.17 12.68 17.23
C SER A 56 -5.58 13.43 18.49
N VAL A 57 -6.26 12.76 19.43
CA VAL A 57 -6.69 13.38 20.70
C VAL A 57 -5.48 13.82 21.53
N ILE A 58 -4.37 13.07 21.49
CA ILE A 58 -3.13 13.48 22.16
C ILE A 58 -2.58 14.77 21.55
N GLY A 59 -2.64 14.94 20.23
CA GLY A 59 -2.25 16.19 19.57
C GLY A 59 -3.10 17.39 20.00
N ASP A 60 -4.41 17.20 20.19
CA ASP A 60 -5.28 18.25 20.73
C ASP A 60 -4.93 18.60 22.19
N VAL A 61 -4.57 17.58 23.00
CA VAL A 61 -4.11 17.77 24.38
C VAL A 61 -2.79 18.53 24.42
N ASP A 62 -1.83 18.16 23.57
CA ASP A 62 -0.53 18.84 23.43
C ASP A 62 -0.70 20.31 23.04
N GLY A 63 -1.61 20.61 22.10
CA GLY A 63 -1.93 21.98 21.72
C GLY A 63 -2.62 22.81 22.82
N ALA A 64 -3.28 22.16 23.79
CA ALA A 64 -4.04 22.83 24.85
C ALA A 64 -3.32 22.84 26.21
N TRP A 65 -2.32 21.98 26.41
CA TRP A 65 -1.58 21.80 27.65
C TRP A 65 -0.09 21.90 27.39
N ASP A 66 0.55 22.90 28.01
CA ASP A 66 1.95 23.23 27.73
C ASP A 66 2.86 23.00 28.95
N GLY A 67 4.13 22.71 28.70
CA GLY A 67 5.19 22.51 29.70
C GLY A 67 5.58 21.05 29.97
N ALA A 68 6.63 20.85 30.78
CA ALA A 68 7.30 19.55 30.95
C ALA A 68 6.41 18.37 31.38
N SER A 69 5.28 18.65 32.02
CA SER A 69 4.28 17.64 32.37
C SER A 69 3.47 17.19 31.14
N ALA A 70 3.12 18.10 30.25
CA ALA A 70 2.47 17.78 28.98
C ALA A 70 3.42 16.99 28.07
N ASP A 71 4.67 17.44 27.94
CA ASP A 71 5.71 16.74 27.16
C ASP A 71 5.87 15.28 27.61
N SER A 72 5.94 15.05 28.93
CA SER A 72 6.06 13.69 29.48
C SER A 72 4.82 12.83 29.24
N PHE A 73 3.62 13.42 29.20
CA PHE A 73 2.38 12.70 28.87
C PHE A 73 2.36 12.32 27.39
N VAL A 74 2.69 13.26 26.51
CA VAL A 74 2.75 13.05 25.06
C VAL A 74 3.77 11.97 24.73
N ASP A 75 4.95 11.99 25.36
CA ASP A 75 5.97 10.93 25.23
C ASP A 75 5.44 9.56 25.62
N TYR A 76 4.75 9.46 26.77
CA TYR A 76 4.16 8.20 27.23
C TYR A 76 3.13 7.68 26.23
N MET A 77 2.22 8.55 25.81
CA MET A 77 1.17 8.20 24.88
C MET A 77 1.68 7.93 23.45
N GLY A 78 2.81 8.51 23.06
CA GLY A 78 3.56 8.16 21.86
C GLY A 78 4.02 6.69 21.90
N ARG A 79 4.54 6.21 23.04
CA ARG A 79 4.89 4.79 23.21
C ARG A 79 3.66 3.90 23.21
N PHE A 80 2.56 4.34 23.83
CA PHE A 80 1.29 3.62 23.82
C PHE A 80 0.75 3.42 22.39
N THR A 81 0.72 4.50 21.61
CA THR A 81 0.25 4.46 20.22
C THR A 81 1.20 3.66 19.33
N ALA A 82 2.52 3.75 19.53
CA ALA A 82 3.47 2.89 18.84
C ALA A 82 3.21 1.40 19.11
N ALA A 83 2.92 1.01 20.36
CA ALA A 83 2.57 -0.38 20.69
C ALA A 83 1.25 -0.82 20.05
N GLY A 84 0.27 0.08 19.93
CA GLY A 84 -0.99 -0.17 19.20
C GLY A 84 -0.76 -0.40 17.71
N MET A 85 0.09 0.41 17.07
CA MET A 85 0.47 0.23 15.66
C MET A 85 1.21 -1.10 15.45
N SER A 86 2.10 -1.50 16.36
CA SER A 86 2.77 -2.81 16.28
C SER A 86 1.81 -4.00 16.34
N VAL A 87 0.69 -3.88 17.07
CA VAL A 87 -0.37 -4.91 17.06
C VAL A 87 -1.09 -4.92 15.71
N ALA A 88 -1.43 -3.74 15.18
CA ALA A 88 -2.08 -3.61 13.88
C ALA A 88 -1.23 -4.19 12.73
N ASP A 89 0.08 -3.91 12.76
CA ASP A 89 1.06 -4.46 11.81
C ASP A 89 1.09 -5.97 11.87
N ALA A 90 1.25 -6.53 13.07
CA ALA A 90 1.35 -7.97 13.24
C ALA A 90 0.07 -8.70 12.76
N LEU A 91 -1.11 -8.13 13.03
CA LEU A 91 -2.39 -8.65 12.52
C LEU A 91 -2.48 -8.59 10.99
N THR A 92 -2.01 -7.49 10.39
CA THR A 92 -2.02 -7.32 8.93
C THR A 92 -1.05 -8.28 8.26
N SER A 93 0.16 -8.46 8.80
CA SER A 93 1.13 -9.43 8.29
C SER A 93 0.60 -10.87 8.35
N ALA A 94 -0.03 -11.28 9.46
CA ALA A 94 -0.65 -12.59 9.53
C ALA A 94 -1.82 -12.76 8.54
N ALA A 95 -2.56 -11.69 8.26
CA ALA A 95 -3.57 -11.73 7.21
C ALA A 95 -2.93 -12.02 5.83
N SER A 96 -1.85 -11.31 5.48
CA SER A 96 -1.11 -11.54 4.24
C SER A 96 -0.57 -12.98 4.16
N ASP A 97 0.00 -13.52 5.24
CA ASP A 97 0.48 -14.90 5.28
C ASP A 97 -0.64 -15.94 5.09
N LEU A 98 -1.82 -15.70 5.68
CA LEU A 98 -2.99 -16.55 5.51
C LEU A 98 -3.50 -16.52 4.07
N LEU A 99 -3.60 -15.34 3.46
CA LEU A 99 -4.05 -15.17 2.07
C LEU A 99 -3.05 -15.79 1.08
N ASN A 100 -1.75 -15.63 1.31
CA ASN A 100 -0.70 -16.26 0.52
C ASN A 100 -0.77 -17.79 0.61
N ALA A 101 -1.02 -18.35 1.79
CA ALA A 101 -1.23 -19.79 1.94
C ALA A 101 -2.51 -20.25 1.22
N GLY A 102 -3.59 -19.49 1.29
CA GLY A 102 -4.82 -19.74 0.52
C GLY A 102 -4.53 -19.82 -0.98
N GLY A 103 -3.82 -18.83 -1.53
CA GLY A 103 -3.41 -18.79 -2.93
C GLY A 103 -2.52 -19.97 -3.33
N ALA A 104 -1.56 -20.36 -2.48
CA ALA A 104 -0.70 -21.52 -2.72
C ALA A 104 -1.47 -22.84 -2.73
N VAL A 105 -2.43 -23.03 -1.81
CA VAL A 105 -3.28 -24.23 -1.75
C VAL A 105 -4.24 -24.27 -2.95
N GLN A 106 -4.78 -23.13 -3.38
CA GLN A 106 -5.56 -23.02 -4.62
C GLN A 106 -4.71 -23.37 -5.84
N GLY A 107 -3.49 -22.83 -5.95
CA GLY A 107 -2.57 -23.15 -7.04
C GLY A 107 -2.21 -24.65 -7.09
N ALA A 108 -2.00 -25.28 -5.92
CA ALA A 108 -1.77 -26.71 -5.82
C ALA A 108 -2.99 -27.52 -6.30
N ARG A 109 -4.22 -27.09 -5.97
CA ARG A 109 -5.46 -27.70 -6.50
C ARG A 109 -5.52 -27.59 -8.02
N ASP A 110 -5.24 -26.43 -8.59
CA ASP A 110 -5.31 -26.22 -10.04
C ASP A 110 -4.25 -27.06 -10.78
N ALA A 111 -3.05 -27.18 -10.21
CA ALA A 111 -2.01 -28.08 -10.71
C ALA A 111 -2.45 -29.56 -10.64
N LEU A 112 -3.07 -29.98 -9.53
CA LEU A 112 -3.63 -31.33 -9.38
C LEU A 112 -4.72 -31.62 -10.42
N GLU A 113 -5.61 -30.67 -10.70
CA GLU A 113 -6.61 -30.81 -11.78
C GLU A 113 -5.93 -31.05 -13.14
N GLY A 114 -4.83 -30.35 -13.44
CA GLY A 114 -4.04 -30.58 -14.64
C GLY A 114 -3.39 -31.98 -14.68
N VAL A 115 -2.81 -32.43 -13.56
CA VAL A 115 -2.22 -33.77 -13.43
C VAL A 115 -3.28 -34.85 -13.64
N PHE A 116 -4.44 -34.71 -13.01
CA PHE A 116 -5.55 -35.65 -13.14
C PHE A 116 -6.17 -35.64 -14.54
N ALA A 117 -6.30 -34.47 -15.19
CA ALA A 117 -6.76 -34.38 -16.57
C ALA A 117 -5.86 -35.16 -17.54
N ASN A 118 -4.53 -35.08 -17.34
CA ASN A 118 -3.56 -35.82 -18.14
C ASN A 118 -3.68 -37.33 -17.92
N LEU A 119 -3.81 -37.78 -16.66
CA LEU A 119 -4.03 -39.19 -16.35
C LEU A 119 -5.32 -39.72 -16.98
N VAL A 120 -6.43 -38.99 -16.85
CA VAL A 120 -7.72 -39.38 -17.48
C VAL A 120 -7.56 -39.50 -18.99
N THR A 121 -6.92 -38.54 -19.63
CA THR A 121 -6.66 -38.55 -21.08
C THR A 121 -5.82 -39.76 -21.50
N GLU A 122 -4.78 -40.07 -20.74
CA GLU A 122 -3.91 -41.22 -21.00
C GLU A 122 -4.66 -42.54 -20.86
N VAL A 123 -5.46 -42.70 -19.80
CA VAL A 123 -6.26 -43.92 -19.58
C VAL A 123 -7.34 -44.09 -20.66
N GLN A 124 -7.98 -42.99 -21.09
CA GLN A 124 -8.94 -43.04 -22.21
C GLN A 124 -8.29 -43.47 -23.52
N ALA A 125 -7.00 -43.18 -23.72
CA ALA A 125 -6.25 -43.57 -24.91
C ALA A 125 -5.84 -45.05 -24.93
N MET A 126 -5.90 -45.77 -23.79
CA MET A 126 -5.53 -47.20 -23.70
C MET A 126 -6.49 -48.13 -24.47
N GLY A 127 -7.70 -47.66 -24.80
CA GLY A 127 -8.70 -48.43 -25.54
C GLY A 127 -9.32 -49.59 -24.74
N CYS A 128 -10.09 -50.46 -25.40
CA CYS A 128 -10.63 -51.68 -24.77
C CYS A 128 -9.62 -52.82 -24.92
N PRO A 129 -9.02 -53.33 -23.82
CA PRO A 129 -8.08 -54.44 -23.90
C PRO A 129 -8.78 -55.75 -24.29
N ALA A 130 -8.00 -56.65 -24.91
CA ALA A 130 -8.46 -57.96 -25.35
C ALA A 130 -8.56 -58.98 -24.19
N GLU A 131 -7.84 -58.75 -23.09
CA GLU A 131 -7.78 -59.64 -21.92
C GLU A 131 -8.33 -58.96 -20.67
N GLU A 132 -9.00 -59.75 -19.83
CA GLU A 132 -9.56 -59.30 -18.56
C GLU A 132 -8.45 -58.94 -17.55
N GLY A 133 -8.54 -57.77 -16.92
CA GLY A 133 -7.56 -57.27 -15.95
C GLY A 133 -6.36 -56.53 -16.55
N GLU A 134 -6.16 -56.57 -17.86
CA GLU A 134 -5.04 -55.87 -18.53
C GLU A 134 -5.19 -54.34 -18.47
N LEU A 135 -6.42 -53.81 -18.53
CA LEU A 135 -6.68 -52.38 -18.35
C LEU A 135 -6.23 -51.90 -16.96
N GLU A 136 -6.57 -52.67 -15.93
CA GLU A 136 -6.29 -52.32 -14.54
C GLU A 136 -4.79 -52.21 -14.29
N LYS A 137 -4.02 -53.17 -14.83
CA LYS A 137 -2.56 -53.15 -14.76
C LYS A 137 -1.94 -51.96 -15.50
N GLN A 138 -2.43 -51.62 -16.70
CA GLN A 138 -1.95 -50.46 -17.44
C GLN A 138 -2.28 -49.14 -16.72
N VAL A 139 -3.46 -49.06 -16.11
CA VAL A 139 -3.84 -47.91 -15.27
C VAL A 139 -2.94 -47.81 -14.05
N ASP A 140 -2.63 -48.92 -13.37
CA ASP A 140 -1.71 -48.93 -12.22
C ASP A 140 -0.30 -48.45 -12.60
N GLU A 141 0.22 -48.88 -13.75
CA GLU A 141 1.51 -48.41 -14.27
C GLU A 141 1.50 -46.91 -14.65
N ALA A 142 0.36 -46.38 -15.09
CA ALA A 142 0.19 -44.94 -15.29
C ALA A 142 0.12 -44.20 -13.94
N VAL A 143 -0.69 -44.67 -13.00
CA VAL A 143 -0.82 -44.10 -11.64
C VAL A 143 0.53 -43.97 -10.96
N GLU A 144 1.38 -44.99 -11.04
CA GLU A 144 2.73 -44.94 -10.44
C GLU A 144 3.64 -43.87 -11.07
N ARG A 145 3.43 -43.49 -12.35
CA ARG A 145 4.15 -42.37 -12.98
C ARG A 145 3.62 -41.00 -12.58
N TYR A 146 2.33 -40.86 -12.34
CA TYR A 146 1.73 -39.58 -11.93
C TYR A 146 1.77 -39.35 -10.41
N ARG A 147 1.88 -40.40 -9.60
CA ARG A 147 1.94 -40.33 -8.14
C ARG A 147 2.94 -39.29 -7.61
N PRO A 148 4.20 -39.20 -8.10
CA PRO A 148 5.14 -38.21 -7.60
C PRO A 148 4.68 -36.76 -7.82
N GLN A 149 4.01 -36.47 -8.94
CA GLN A 149 3.49 -35.13 -9.23
C GLN A 149 2.35 -34.76 -8.29
N VAL A 150 1.45 -35.70 -7.98
CA VAL A 150 0.39 -35.50 -6.99
C VAL A 150 0.97 -35.25 -5.59
N VAL A 151 1.96 -36.05 -5.18
CA VAL A 151 2.62 -35.89 -3.87
C VAL A 151 3.34 -34.55 -3.76
N GLU A 152 4.02 -34.11 -4.82
CA GLU A 152 4.69 -32.81 -4.86
C GLU A 152 3.71 -31.64 -4.59
N GLN A 153 2.53 -31.66 -5.22
CA GLN A 153 1.53 -30.60 -4.98
C GLN A 153 0.96 -30.64 -3.57
N ILE A 154 0.78 -31.85 -3.00
CA ILE A 154 0.36 -32.01 -1.60
C ILE A 154 1.43 -31.47 -0.64
N ASP A 155 2.70 -31.73 -0.91
CA ASP A 155 3.82 -31.26 -0.09
C ASP A 155 3.97 -29.73 -0.15
N LEU A 156 3.75 -29.12 -1.33
CA LEU A 156 3.70 -27.67 -1.51
C LEU A 156 2.56 -27.04 -0.70
N ALA A 157 1.35 -27.60 -0.81
CA ALA A 157 0.20 -27.15 -0.03
C ALA A 157 0.46 -27.26 1.49
N ASN A 158 0.97 -28.41 1.96
CA ASN A 158 1.30 -28.61 3.37
C ASN A 158 2.37 -27.63 3.88
N SER A 159 3.37 -27.33 3.05
CA SER A 159 4.42 -26.36 3.39
C SER A 159 3.83 -24.96 3.55
N ALA A 160 2.94 -24.55 2.63
CA ALA A 160 2.25 -23.26 2.73
C ALA A 160 1.39 -23.14 4.00
N VAL A 161 0.60 -24.18 4.31
CA VAL A 161 -0.22 -24.22 5.53
C VAL A 161 0.66 -24.16 6.79
N THR A 162 1.79 -24.88 6.80
CA THR A 162 2.73 -24.90 7.93
C THR A 162 3.38 -23.53 8.16
N SER A 163 3.75 -22.84 7.07
CA SER A 163 4.29 -21.49 7.14
C SER A 163 3.28 -20.51 7.71
N ALA A 164 2.03 -20.51 7.20
CA ALA A 164 0.97 -19.65 7.74
C ALA A 164 0.65 -19.95 9.20
N ALA A 165 0.57 -21.23 9.59
CA ALA A 165 0.36 -21.61 11.00
C ALA A 165 1.50 -21.10 11.91
N SER A 166 2.76 -21.20 11.43
CA SER A 166 3.92 -20.69 12.15
C SER A 166 3.86 -19.17 12.32
N ALA A 167 3.51 -18.44 11.26
CA ALA A 167 3.35 -16.99 11.28
C ALA A 167 2.26 -16.55 12.28
N VAL A 168 1.07 -17.16 12.22
CA VAL A 168 -0.03 -16.86 13.15
C VAL A 168 0.38 -17.18 14.60
N SER A 169 1.10 -18.27 14.83
CA SER A 169 1.56 -18.64 16.18
C SER A 169 2.65 -17.72 16.72
N GLY A 170 3.53 -17.22 15.83
CA GLY A 170 4.62 -16.30 16.17
C GLY A 170 4.20 -14.83 16.21
N LEU A 171 2.95 -14.51 15.89
CA LEU A 171 2.43 -13.14 15.82
C LEU A 171 2.71 -12.35 17.10
N LEU A 172 2.48 -12.97 18.27
CA LEU A 172 2.72 -12.31 19.56
C LEU A 172 4.20 -12.06 19.84
N ASP A 173 5.09 -12.86 19.25
CA ASP A 173 6.53 -12.72 19.44
C ASP A 173 7.08 -11.52 18.67
N GLY A 174 6.50 -11.23 17.49
CA GLY A 174 6.88 -10.11 16.63
C GLY A 174 6.42 -8.73 17.11
N ILE A 175 5.44 -8.63 18.01
CA ILE A 175 4.93 -7.34 18.49
C ILE A 175 6.05 -6.62 19.26
N ASN A 176 6.49 -5.48 18.72
CA ASN A 176 7.46 -4.61 19.36
C ASN A 176 7.36 -3.17 18.79
N PRO A 177 7.17 -2.14 19.63
CA PRO A 177 6.99 -2.18 21.09
C PRO A 177 5.70 -2.90 21.54
N ARG A 178 5.68 -3.35 22.81
CA ARG A 178 4.50 -4.03 23.42
C ARG A 178 3.86 -3.15 24.47
N PHE A 179 2.53 -3.24 24.61
CA PHE A 179 1.83 -2.60 25.72
C PHE A 179 2.38 -3.03 27.09
N SER A 180 2.76 -4.30 27.24
CA SER A 180 3.35 -4.84 28.48
C SER A 180 4.73 -4.26 28.82
N THR A 181 5.38 -3.56 27.90
CA THR A 181 6.68 -2.91 28.12
C THR A 181 6.55 -1.44 28.50
N LEU A 182 5.33 -0.90 28.50
CA LEU A 182 5.10 0.47 28.94
C LEU A 182 5.31 0.57 30.46
N PRO A 183 5.92 1.68 30.93
CA PRO A 183 5.97 1.97 32.36
C PRO A 183 4.55 2.15 32.91
N ASP A 184 4.42 2.03 34.23
CA ASP A 184 3.16 2.31 34.91
C ASP A 184 2.77 3.78 34.68
N PRO A 185 1.54 4.08 34.22
CA PRO A 185 1.13 5.45 33.93
C PRO A 185 1.26 6.38 35.15
N ASP A 186 1.17 5.87 36.38
CA ASP A 186 1.28 6.66 37.61
C ASP A 186 2.73 7.04 37.95
N THR A 187 3.72 6.54 37.19
CA THR A 187 5.15 6.83 37.40
C THR A 187 5.67 7.98 36.54
N GLY A 188 4.87 8.48 35.60
CA GLY A 188 5.23 9.62 34.77
C GLY A 188 5.18 10.94 35.52
N THR A 189 5.99 11.92 35.12
CA THR A 189 5.95 13.27 35.72
C THR A 189 4.66 14.03 35.38
N PHE A 190 3.84 13.47 34.48
CA PHE A 190 2.49 13.94 34.17
C PHE A 190 1.43 13.51 35.17
N ALA A 191 1.70 12.47 35.97
CA ALA A 191 0.81 12.04 37.03
C ALA A 191 1.16 12.81 38.31
N PRO A 192 0.18 13.39 39.03
CA PRO A 192 0.45 13.98 40.33
C PRO A 192 0.92 12.90 41.31
N ASN A 193 1.85 13.24 42.20
CA ASN A 193 2.25 12.34 43.29
C ASN A 193 1.00 11.99 44.13
N GLY A 194 0.79 10.70 44.36
CA GLY A 194 -0.34 10.23 45.16
C GLY A 194 -0.40 10.92 46.53
N GLY A 195 -1.52 11.60 46.81
CA GLY A 195 -1.77 12.30 48.07
C GLY A 195 -1.55 13.82 48.05
N GLU A 196 -1.01 14.40 46.97
CA GLU A 196 -0.88 15.84 46.79
C GLU A 196 -2.06 16.39 45.95
N PRO A 197 -2.71 17.51 46.35
CA PRO A 197 -3.77 18.13 45.54
C PRO A 197 -3.22 18.66 44.20
N LEU A 198 -3.92 18.39 43.11
CA LEU A 198 -3.66 19.03 41.81
C LEU A 198 -4.03 20.53 41.87
N GLU A 199 -3.04 21.41 41.77
CA GLU A 199 -3.28 22.84 41.57
C GLU A 199 -3.34 23.13 40.07
N TRP A 200 -4.56 23.18 39.53
CA TRP A 200 -4.78 23.55 38.13
C TRP A 200 -4.81 25.07 37.98
N VAL A 201 -3.87 25.62 37.23
CA VAL A 201 -3.84 27.04 36.88
C VAL A 201 -4.24 27.18 35.40
N PRO A 202 -5.46 27.69 35.09
CA PRO A 202 -5.87 27.96 33.72
C PRO A 202 -4.93 28.97 33.07
N VAL A 203 -4.39 28.66 31.91
CA VAL A 203 -3.79 29.66 31.03
C VAL A 203 -4.95 30.31 30.26
N VAL A 204 -5.33 31.53 30.65
CA VAL A 204 -6.31 32.32 29.90
C VAL A 204 -5.56 33.03 28.77
N PRO A 205 -5.86 32.75 27.48
CA PRO A 205 -5.29 33.53 26.39
C PRO A 205 -5.67 35.00 26.60
N GLU A 206 -4.70 35.92 26.53
CA GLU A 206 -4.99 37.35 26.70
C GLU A 206 -6.12 37.78 25.78
N GLN A 207 -7.26 38.10 26.37
CA GLN A 207 -8.42 38.60 25.67
C GLN A 207 -8.06 40.01 25.20
N LEU A 208 -7.89 40.21 23.89
CA LEU A 208 -7.78 41.55 23.31
C LEU A 208 -8.99 42.37 23.75
N GLY A 209 -8.76 43.33 24.66
CA GLY A 209 -9.81 44.15 25.25
C GLY A 209 -10.53 45.01 24.21
N PRO A 210 -11.76 45.47 24.48
CA PRO A 210 -12.55 46.23 23.51
C PRO A 210 -11.87 47.57 23.22
N GLY A 211 -11.59 47.82 21.95
CA GLY A 211 -11.06 49.08 21.48
C GLY A 211 -12.00 50.24 21.81
N ASN A 212 -11.58 51.10 22.73
CA ASN A 212 -12.07 52.47 22.83
C ASN A 212 -11.11 53.35 22.06
N GLY A 213 -11.53 53.76 20.86
CA GLY A 213 -10.83 54.78 20.09
C GLY A 213 -11.04 56.16 20.70
N GLU A 214 -9.98 56.98 20.74
CA GLU A 214 -9.92 58.33 20.14
C GLU A 214 -8.50 58.95 20.28
N PRO A 215 -8.14 60.02 19.54
CA PRO A 215 -7.10 59.90 18.53
C PRO A 215 -5.83 60.75 18.77
N GLY A 216 -4.76 60.36 18.06
CA GLY A 216 -3.72 61.28 17.60
C GLY A 216 -2.42 61.24 18.40
N GLU A 217 -1.37 60.68 17.79
CA GLU A 217 -0.14 61.39 17.38
C GLU A 217 0.94 60.34 17.09
N THR A 218 1.31 60.21 15.81
CA THR A 218 2.54 59.52 15.38
C THR A 218 3.75 60.26 15.95
N PRO A 219 4.79 59.56 16.45
CA PRO A 219 5.97 59.42 15.58
C PRO A 219 6.83 58.15 15.79
N GLY A 220 7.46 57.71 14.70
CA GLY A 220 8.85 57.24 14.70
C GLY A 220 9.13 55.85 15.25
N GLY A 221 9.03 54.83 14.38
CA GLY A 221 9.64 53.53 14.63
C GLY A 221 11.15 53.60 14.49
N GLU A 222 11.86 53.50 15.61
CA GLU A 222 13.27 53.10 15.66
C GLU A 222 13.35 51.64 16.11
N SER A 223 13.96 50.82 15.27
CA SER A 223 14.28 49.41 15.55
C SER A 223 15.73 49.29 16.02
N PRO A 224 16.04 48.59 17.13
CA PRO A 224 17.33 47.95 17.34
C PRO A 224 17.19 46.46 16.96
N GLY A 225 18.16 45.71 16.46
CA GLY A 225 19.60 45.84 16.37
C GLY A 225 20.14 44.41 16.48
N GLY A 226 20.82 43.91 15.45
CA GLY A 226 21.37 42.55 15.42
C GLY A 226 22.52 42.44 14.42
N THR A 227 23.66 42.01 14.92
CA THR A 227 25.04 42.20 14.44
C THR A 227 25.47 41.39 13.21
N ALA A 228 26.44 41.97 12.48
CA ALA A 228 27.14 41.46 11.30
C ALA A 228 28.14 40.30 11.58
N PRO A 229 28.75 39.76 10.51
CA PRO A 229 30.20 39.99 10.34
C PRO A 229 30.60 40.46 8.92
N GLY A 230 31.65 41.30 8.85
CA GLY A 230 32.27 41.80 7.62
C GLY A 230 33.26 40.81 6.99
N GLY A 231 33.94 41.09 5.87
CA GLY A 231 33.98 42.29 5.04
C GLY A 231 34.88 42.03 3.81
N GLY A 232 34.91 42.99 2.88
CA GLY A 232 35.83 43.02 1.75
C GLY A 232 35.64 44.29 0.91
N PRO A 233 36.69 45.03 0.53
CA PRO A 233 36.54 46.18 -0.36
C PRO A 233 37.29 46.06 -1.70
N GLY A 234 36.75 46.76 -2.70
CA GLY A 234 37.41 47.17 -3.95
C GLY A 234 37.11 46.24 -5.13
N GLY A 235 36.69 46.69 -6.31
CA GLY A 235 36.58 48.00 -6.93
C GLY A 235 36.62 47.78 -8.45
N GLY A 236 36.08 48.70 -9.26
CA GLY A 236 36.37 48.76 -10.70
C GLY A 236 35.18 48.58 -11.64
N ASP A 237 34.70 49.73 -12.10
CA ASP A 237 34.06 50.08 -13.37
C ASP A 237 33.89 49.00 -14.47
N THR A 238 32.72 48.99 -15.12
CA THR A 238 32.61 49.35 -16.56
C THR A 238 31.15 49.49 -17.00
N GLN A 239 30.97 50.37 -17.99
CA GLN A 239 29.75 50.95 -18.51
C GLN A 239 29.02 50.08 -19.55
N GLY A 240 27.75 50.43 -19.76
CA GLY A 240 27.05 50.34 -21.06
C GLY A 240 26.09 49.16 -21.16
N GLU A 241 24.86 49.26 -21.66
CA GLU A 241 24.09 50.30 -22.32
C GLU A 241 22.60 49.89 -22.19
N THR A 242 21.72 50.86 -22.00
CA THR A 242 20.30 50.79 -22.39
C THR A 242 20.14 51.76 -23.58
N PRO A 243 18.98 52.00 -24.24
CA PRO A 243 17.61 51.47 -24.04
C PRO A 243 16.79 51.26 -25.36
N GLY A 244 15.53 50.84 -25.22
CA GLY A 244 14.42 51.12 -26.17
C GLY A 244 13.48 49.92 -26.33
N GLY A 245 12.21 49.91 -25.85
CA GLY A 245 11.09 50.84 -26.14
C GLY A 245 10.43 50.42 -27.46
N THR A 246 9.14 50.11 -27.64
CA THR A 246 7.87 50.37 -26.92
C THR A 246 6.76 49.42 -27.52
N PRO A 247 5.53 49.39 -26.97
CA PRO A 247 4.52 48.33 -27.13
C PRO A 247 3.27 48.68 -27.99
N GLY A 248 2.40 47.69 -28.22
CA GLY A 248 0.98 47.82 -28.62
C GLY A 248 0.43 46.45 -29.04
N GLY A 249 -0.64 45.84 -28.50
CA GLY A 249 -1.98 46.35 -28.17
C GLY A 249 -2.85 46.30 -29.43
N GLY A 250 -3.52 45.20 -29.79
CA GLY A 250 -4.81 44.69 -29.29
C GLY A 250 -5.69 44.17 -30.47
N PRO A 251 -6.83 43.47 -30.24
CA PRO A 251 -7.37 42.34 -31.05
C PRO A 251 -8.71 42.71 -31.78
N PRO A 252 -9.74 41.84 -32.04
CA PRO A 252 -9.89 40.37 -32.24
C PRO A 252 -10.79 39.98 -33.48
N GLY A 253 -10.99 38.66 -33.73
CA GLY A 253 -12.30 38.12 -34.16
C GLY A 253 -12.33 37.12 -35.34
N GLY A 254 -13.07 36.00 -35.17
CA GLY A 254 -13.72 35.25 -36.27
C GLY A 254 -13.60 33.72 -36.25
N GLU A 255 -14.74 33.01 -36.11
CA GLU A 255 -14.90 31.56 -35.93
C GLU A 255 -15.06 30.73 -37.24
N ALA A 256 -14.55 29.47 -37.21
CA ALA A 256 -15.07 28.19 -37.77
C ALA A 256 -15.17 27.91 -39.31
N PRO A 257 -15.42 26.65 -39.80
CA PRO A 257 -14.82 25.32 -39.51
C PRO A 257 -14.56 24.40 -40.77
N GLY A 258 -13.81 23.29 -40.60
CA GLY A 258 -14.01 21.98 -41.30
C GLY A 258 -12.99 21.53 -42.38
N GLU A 259 -12.37 20.34 -42.20
CA GLU A 259 -12.39 19.16 -43.12
C GLU A 259 -11.38 18.05 -42.71
N GLN A 260 -11.79 16.77 -42.86
CA GLN A 260 -11.06 15.52 -42.59
C GLN A 260 -10.31 15.04 -43.86
N ALA A 261 -9.05 14.56 -43.81
CA ALA A 261 -8.57 13.15 -43.80
C ALA A 261 -7.39 12.97 -44.82
N PRO A 262 -6.70 11.80 -44.97
CA PRO A 262 -5.62 11.20 -44.15
C PRO A 262 -4.33 10.87 -45.00
N PRO A 263 -3.53 9.79 -44.76
CA PRO A 263 -2.35 9.72 -43.89
C PRO A 263 -1.03 9.41 -44.64
N GLY A 264 0.12 9.61 -43.99
CA GLY A 264 1.44 9.20 -44.50
C GLY A 264 2.29 8.58 -43.39
N GLU A 265 2.56 7.27 -43.52
CA GLU A 265 3.44 6.45 -42.69
C GLU A 265 4.92 6.84 -42.79
N ALA A 266 5.64 6.80 -41.66
CA ALA A 266 6.85 5.99 -41.37
C ALA A 266 7.64 6.58 -40.17
N PRO A 267 8.52 5.82 -39.48
CA PRO A 267 8.43 4.44 -39.01
C PRO A 267 8.89 4.25 -37.53
N GLY A 268 8.44 3.18 -36.87
CA GLY A 268 9.25 2.37 -35.94
C GLY A 268 9.44 2.83 -34.50
N GLY A 269 8.67 2.24 -33.58
CA GLY A 269 8.92 2.23 -32.14
C GLY A 269 7.74 1.62 -31.36
N GLU A 270 7.56 0.31 -31.42
CA GLU A 270 6.61 -0.41 -30.56
C GLU A 270 7.04 -0.28 -29.08
N HIS A 271 6.31 0.52 -28.31
CA HIS A 271 6.27 0.45 -26.85
C HIS A 271 4.82 0.14 -26.45
N PRO A 272 4.52 -1.04 -25.88
CA PRO A 272 3.18 -1.39 -25.42
C PRO A 272 2.73 -0.59 -24.16
N ASN A 273 3.58 0.28 -23.62
CA ASN A 273 3.34 0.95 -22.32
C ASN A 273 2.44 2.20 -22.40
N GLY A 274 2.39 2.91 -23.53
CA GLY A 274 1.67 4.19 -23.61
C GLY A 274 0.15 4.08 -23.50
N GLU A 275 -0.43 2.93 -23.90
CA GLU A 275 -1.87 2.68 -23.77
C GLU A 275 -2.28 2.32 -22.34
N THR A 276 -1.43 1.60 -21.59
CA THR A 276 -1.68 1.24 -20.19
C THR A 276 -1.49 2.45 -19.28
N GLU A 277 -0.44 3.24 -19.49
CA GLU A 277 -0.18 4.49 -18.74
C GLU A 277 -1.35 5.47 -18.89
N GLY A 278 -1.84 5.69 -20.11
CA GLY A 278 -3.00 6.57 -20.35
C GLY A 278 -4.26 6.10 -19.62
N LYS A 279 -4.55 4.80 -19.63
CA LYS A 279 -5.70 4.23 -18.90
C LYS A 279 -5.56 4.39 -17.39
N ILE A 280 -4.37 4.18 -16.84
CA ILE A 280 -4.10 4.39 -15.40
C ILE A 280 -4.43 5.83 -15.00
N LEU A 281 -3.97 6.80 -15.79
CA LEU A 281 -4.26 8.21 -15.50
C LEU A 281 -5.75 8.54 -15.66
N ASP A 282 -6.41 8.04 -16.70
CA ASP A 282 -7.85 8.26 -16.92
C ASP A 282 -8.67 7.72 -15.75
N VAL A 283 -8.36 6.51 -15.26
CA VAL A 283 -9.04 5.88 -14.12
C VAL A 283 -8.74 6.65 -12.83
N ALA A 284 -7.47 6.96 -12.56
CA ALA A 284 -7.07 7.70 -11.35
C ALA A 284 -7.72 9.10 -11.29
N GLN A 285 -7.71 9.84 -12.40
CA GLN A 285 -8.30 11.17 -12.50
C GLN A 285 -9.82 11.13 -12.36
N GLY A 286 -10.46 10.07 -12.83
CA GLY A 286 -11.90 9.85 -12.67
C GLY A 286 -12.36 9.76 -11.22
N GLU A 287 -11.45 9.46 -10.30
CA GLU A 287 -11.73 9.34 -8.87
C GLU A 287 -11.43 10.62 -8.07
N LEU A 288 -10.86 11.66 -8.68
CA LEU A 288 -10.56 12.92 -7.98
C LEU A 288 -11.80 13.51 -7.31
N GLY A 289 -11.66 13.81 -6.01
CA GLY A 289 -12.75 14.33 -5.18
C GLY A 289 -13.64 13.26 -4.55
N TYR A 290 -13.39 11.97 -4.77
CA TYR A 290 -14.00 10.92 -3.96
C TYR A 290 -13.60 11.09 -2.49
N GLU A 291 -14.58 11.13 -1.59
CA GLU A 291 -14.39 11.20 -0.14
C GLU A 291 -14.86 9.88 0.49
N GLU A 292 -14.13 9.41 1.50
CA GLU A 292 -14.54 8.21 2.24
C GLU A 292 -15.80 8.44 3.08
N GLY A 293 -16.52 7.35 3.35
CA GLY A 293 -17.60 7.32 4.33
C GLY A 293 -17.08 7.16 5.76
N PRO A 294 -17.97 7.24 6.77
CA PRO A 294 -17.59 7.15 8.18
C PRO A 294 -16.80 5.88 8.51
N GLY A 295 -15.62 6.05 9.10
CA GLY A 295 -14.76 4.93 9.49
C GLY A 295 -14.03 4.30 8.31
N ASP A 296 -13.47 5.14 7.44
CA ASP A 296 -12.66 4.77 6.28
C ASP A 296 -13.42 3.93 5.25
N GLU A 297 -14.76 4.00 5.23
CA GLU A 297 -15.59 3.25 4.29
C GLU A 297 -15.28 3.72 2.87
N ASN A 298 -14.80 2.80 2.03
CA ASN A 298 -14.40 3.12 0.68
C ASN A 298 -14.75 1.98 -0.29
N LYS A 299 -14.75 2.27 -1.59
CA LYS A 299 -15.04 1.29 -2.65
C LYS A 299 -13.82 0.51 -3.16
N TYR A 300 -12.61 0.84 -2.70
CA TYR A 300 -11.36 0.33 -3.27
C TYR A 300 -10.82 -0.89 -2.52
N GLY A 301 -11.15 -1.02 -1.24
CA GLY A 301 -10.66 -2.09 -0.37
C GLY A 301 -11.32 -2.07 1.01
N PRO A 302 -10.68 -2.67 2.02
CA PRO A 302 -11.19 -2.69 3.39
C PRO A 302 -11.45 -1.29 3.95
N ALA A 303 -12.37 -1.18 4.90
CA ALA A 303 -12.63 0.06 5.65
C ALA A 303 -11.51 0.34 6.67
N ALA A 304 -10.36 0.75 6.15
CA ALA A 304 -9.13 1.15 6.83
C ALA A 304 -8.37 2.13 5.92
N ALA A 305 -7.16 2.55 6.30
CA ALA A 305 -6.28 3.34 5.43
C ALA A 305 -6.19 2.72 4.02
N TRP A 306 -6.77 3.39 3.03
CA TRP A 306 -7.06 2.78 1.72
C TRP A 306 -6.21 3.32 0.57
N CYS A 307 -5.14 4.06 0.84
CA CYS A 307 -4.22 4.59 -0.17
C CYS A 307 -3.68 3.50 -1.12
N SER A 308 -3.22 2.37 -0.56
CA SER A 308 -2.69 1.25 -1.33
C SER A 308 -3.77 0.42 -2.02
N SER A 309 -4.92 0.26 -1.37
CA SER A 309 -6.10 -0.36 -2.00
C SER A 309 -6.58 0.45 -3.21
N PHE A 310 -6.58 1.78 -3.12
CA PHE A 310 -6.87 2.68 -4.23
C PHE A 310 -5.84 2.52 -5.36
N ALA A 311 -4.54 2.62 -5.05
CA ALA A 311 -3.48 2.51 -6.06
C ALA A 311 -3.55 1.17 -6.84
N THR A 312 -3.69 0.06 -6.11
CA THR A 312 -3.81 -1.27 -6.74
C THR A 312 -5.17 -1.50 -7.41
N TRP A 313 -6.25 -0.87 -6.95
CA TRP A 313 -7.53 -0.86 -7.68
C TRP A 313 -7.40 -0.14 -9.02
N VAL A 314 -6.80 1.05 -9.06
CA VAL A 314 -6.60 1.79 -10.32
C VAL A 314 -5.80 0.97 -11.32
N TRP A 315 -4.71 0.34 -10.88
CA TRP A 315 -3.90 -0.53 -11.72
C TRP A 315 -4.70 -1.72 -12.27
N ARG A 316 -5.49 -2.40 -11.44
CA ARG A 316 -6.35 -3.51 -11.87
C ARG A 316 -7.41 -3.08 -12.89
N GLU A 317 -8.10 -1.97 -12.65
CA GLU A 317 -9.09 -1.41 -13.59
C GLU A 317 -8.45 -0.99 -14.92
N SER A 318 -7.15 -0.71 -14.90
CA SER A 318 -6.37 -0.34 -16.09
C SER A 318 -5.73 -1.54 -16.81
N GLY A 319 -5.91 -2.76 -16.28
CA GLY A 319 -5.43 -4.01 -16.88
C GLY A 319 -4.06 -4.49 -16.41
N VAL A 320 -3.51 -3.92 -15.34
CA VAL A 320 -2.27 -4.41 -14.69
C VAL A 320 -2.60 -5.64 -13.83
N ASP A 321 -1.84 -6.72 -14.00
CA ASP A 321 -2.03 -7.98 -13.28
C ASP A 321 -1.39 -7.95 -11.88
N ILE A 322 -1.96 -7.11 -11.00
CA ILE A 322 -1.57 -6.99 -9.60
C ILE A 322 -2.72 -7.47 -8.69
N PRO A 323 -2.47 -8.23 -7.61
CA PRO A 323 -3.49 -8.53 -6.62
C PRO A 323 -3.94 -7.27 -5.85
N SER A 324 -5.04 -7.38 -5.10
CA SER A 324 -5.41 -6.35 -4.13
C SER A 324 -4.42 -6.37 -2.99
N LEU A 325 -3.63 -5.32 -2.82
CA LEU A 325 -2.64 -5.20 -1.75
C LEU A 325 -3.01 -4.00 -0.88
N PRO A 326 -3.60 -4.21 0.32
CA PRO A 326 -3.97 -3.12 1.21
C PRO A 326 -2.78 -2.44 1.89
N PHE A 327 -1.61 -3.09 1.92
CA PHE A 327 -0.39 -2.55 2.49
C PHE A 327 0.58 -2.08 1.39
N THR A 328 1.05 -0.84 1.53
CA THR A 328 1.97 -0.17 0.59
C THR A 328 3.31 -0.91 0.42
N GLY A 329 3.85 -1.51 1.50
CA GLY A 329 5.08 -2.28 1.44
C GLY A 329 4.96 -3.55 0.58
N ASP A 330 3.78 -4.18 0.55
CA ASP A 330 3.51 -5.35 -0.28
C ASP A 330 3.52 -4.98 -1.78
N VAL A 331 3.07 -3.78 -2.15
CA VAL A 331 3.13 -3.29 -3.54
C VAL A 331 4.58 -3.18 -4.02
N TYR A 332 5.46 -2.65 -3.17
CA TYR A 332 6.89 -2.58 -3.48
C TYR A 332 7.51 -3.98 -3.60
N THR A 333 7.21 -4.87 -2.66
CA THR A 333 7.71 -6.25 -2.64
C THR A 333 7.25 -7.02 -3.88
N TRP A 334 5.97 -6.90 -4.25
CA TRP A 334 5.40 -7.44 -5.49
C TRP A 334 6.15 -6.95 -6.73
N GLY A 335 6.50 -5.65 -6.76
CA GLY A 335 7.29 -5.04 -7.81
C GLY A 335 8.72 -5.56 -7.85
N GLN A 336 9.36 -5.77 -6.69
CA GLN A 336 10.70 -6.32 -6.60
C GLN A 336 10.78 -7.75 -7.15
N GLU A 337 9.84 -8.61 -6.76
CA GLU A 337 9.76 -10.01 -7.24
C GLU A 337 9.63 -10.13 -8.76
N ARG A 338 9.07 -9.10 -9.41
CA ARG A 338 8.83 -9.05 -10.86
C ARG A 338 9.85 -8.21 -11.61
N GLY A 339 10.84 -7.65 -10.93
CA GLY A 339 11.83 -6.75 -11.53
C GLY A 339 11.24 -5.45 -12.07
N LEU A 340 10.18 -4.95 -11.43
CA LEU A 340 9.45 -3.73 -11.78
C LEU A 340 9.72 -2.57 -10.81
N ALA A 341 10.25 -2.88 -9.61
CA ALA A 341 10.56 -1.88 -8.60
C ALA A 341 11.91 -1.19 -8.84
N TYR A 342 12.00 0.08 -8.44
CA TYR A 342 13.22 0.88 -8.38
C TYR A 342 13.33 1.55 -7.01
N ASP A 343 14.55 1.63 -6.47
CA ASP A 343 14.82 2.16 -5.13
C ASP A 343 15.00 3.69 -5.10
N ALA A 344 15.16 4.24 -3.89
CA ALA A 344 15.40 5.66 -3.63
C ALA A 344 16.60 6.26 -4.40
N GLY A 345 17.60 5.44 -4.75
CA GLY A 345 18.76 5.87 -5.54
C GLY A 345 18.44 6.03 -7.03
N ASN A 346 17.28 5.55 -7.46
CA ASN A 346 16.85 5.43 -8.84
C ASN A 346 15.51 6.13 -9.13
N LEU A 347 15.06 7.04 -8.26
CA LEU A 347 13.78 7.75 -8.42
C LEU A 347 13.65 8.54 -9.73
N GLY A 348 14.76 8.87 -10.40
CA GLY A 348 14.73 9.48 -11.74
C GLY A 348 14.09 8.59 -12.83
N GLN A 349 13.75 7.33 -12.52
CA GLN A 349 12.98 6.45 -13.38
C GLN A 349 11.46 6.68 -13.30
N ALA A 350 10.99 7.42 -12.30
CA ALA A 350 9.58 7.69 -12.09
C ALA A 350 8.97 8.33 -13.34
N ARG A 351 7.85 7.76 -13.79
CA ARG A 351 7.09 8.25 -14.95
C ARG A 351 5.59 8.09 -14.72
N PRO A 352 4.75 8.81 -15.50
CA PRO A 352 3.30 8.70 -15.35
C PRO A 352 2.80 7.25 -15.38
N GLY A 353 1.87 6.93 -14.48
CA GLY A 353 1.33 5.58 -14.30
C GLY A 353 2.05 4.74 -13.25
N ASP A 354 3.30 5.07 -12.91
CA ASP A 354 4.01 4.44 -11.79
C ASP A 354 3.30 4.69 -10.46
N VAL A 355 3.63 3.87 -9.45
CA VAL A 355 3.36 4.22 -8.05
C VAL A 355 4.66 4.57 -7.35
N LEU A 356 4.61 5.60 -6.51
CA LEU A 356 5.70 5.96 -5.60
C LEU A 356 5.30 5.64 -4.16
N LEU A 357 6.27 5.10 -3.40
CA LEU A 357 6.05 4.60 -2.05
C LEU A 357 6.78 5.51 -1.06
N PHE A 358 6.02 6.08 -0.13
CA PHE A 358 6.52 7.02 0.87
C PHE A 358 7.14 6.31 2.07
N GLY A 359 8.13 6.96 2.67
CA GLY A 359 8.80 6.51 3.88
C GLY A 359 10.24 6.04 3.63
N SER A 360 10.70 5.07 4.40
CA SER A 360 12.08 4.61 4.43
C SER A 360 12.30 3.16 3.96
N GLY A 361 11.24 2.38 3.78
CA GLY A 361 11.36 0.98 3.33
C GLY A 361 10.03 0.21 3.37
N PRO A 362 9.96 -0.99 2.78
CA PRO A 362 8.71 -1.75 2.64
C PRO A 362 8.30 -2.56 3.88
N GLU A 363 9.05 -2.55 4.97
CA GLU A 363 8.99 -3.58 6.03
C GLU A 363 7.78 -3.47 6.97
N SER A 364 7.24 -2.27 7.21
CA SER A 364 6.15 -2.04 8.15
C SER A 364 5.29 -0.83 7.77
N THR A 365 4.16 -0.60 8.43
CA THR A 365 3.35 0.62 8.21
C THR A 365 4.02 1.90 8.71
N SER A 366 5.04 1.77 9.57
CA SER A 366 5.86 2.89 10.02
C SER A 366 7.02 3.23 9.09
N THR A 367 7.50 2.28 8.29
CA THR A 367 8.55 2.52 7.27
C THR A 367 7.96 2.70 5.87
N SER A 368 6.81 2.11 5.56
CA SER A 368 6.03 2.30 4.34
C SER A 368 4.72 2.98 4.68
N THR A 369 4.69 4.31 4.54
CA THR A 369 3.69 5.15 5.20
C THR A 369 2.54 5.57 4.28
N HIS A 370 2.79 5.66 2.97
CA HIS A 370 1.80 6.07 1.97
C HIS A 370 2.21 5.64 0.57
N ILE A 371 1.30 5.77 -0.39
CA ILE A 371 1.50 5.47 -1.81
C ILE A 371 0.65 6.38 -2.68
N GLY A 372 1.20 6.86 -3.79
CA GLY A 372 0.49 7.67 -4.77
C GLY A 372 0.82 7.25 -6.20
N ILE A 373 -0.13 7.49 -7.11
CA ILE A 373 0.04 7.22 -8.55
C ILE A 373 0.67 8.45 -9.20
N VAL A 374 1.76 8.27 -9.92
CA VAL A 374 2.45 9.34 -10.64
C VAL A 374 1.58 9.84 -11.78
N GLU A 375 1.16 11.10 -11.70
CA GLU A 375 0.48 11.79 -12.80
C GLU A 375 1.48 12.51 -13.71
N SER A 376 2.44 13.22 -13.11
CA SER A 376 3.49 13.92 -13.86
C SER A 376 4.76 14.10 -13.03
N VAL A 377 5.89 14.20 -13.73
CA VAL A 377 7.20 14.52 -13.14
C VAL A 377 7.73 15.76 -13.84
N ASP A 378 8.09 16.78 -13.06
CA ASP A 378 8.68 18.04 -13.55
C ASP A 378 9.92 18.37 -12.73
N GLY A 379 11.09 18.03 -13.29
CA GLY A 379 12.37 18.23 -12.63
C GLY A 379 12.50 17.40 -11.36
N ASP A 380 12.61 18.09 -10.23
CA ASP A 380 12.70 17.52 -8.88
C ASP A 380 11.34 17.45 -8.17
N GLN A 381 10.23 17.73 -8.87
CA GLN A 381 8.89 17.60 -8.34
C GLN A 381 8.12 16.47 -9.02
N VAL A 382 7.24 15.83 -8.26
CA VAL A 382 6.31 14.82 -8.75
C VAL A 382 4.89 15.18 -8.31
N THR A 383 3.95 15.13 -9.24
CA THR A 383 2.52 15.28 -8.93
C THR A 383 1.88 13.89 -8.90
N LEU A 384 1.24 13.58 -7.78
CA LEU A 384 0.59 12.31 -7.51
C LEU A 384 -0.92 12.47 -7.44
N ILE A 385 -1.64 11.41 -7.85
CA ILE A 385 -3.04 11.20 -7.48
C ILE A 385 -3.03 10.19 -6.32
N GLU A 386 -3.47 10.65 -5.16
CA GLU A 386 -3.40 9.92 -3.90
C GLU A 386 -4.78 9.62 -3.36
N GLY A 387 -5.02 8.38 -2.96
CA GLY A 387 -6.18 7.98 -2.18
C GLY A 387 -5.90 8.05 -0.68
N ASN A 388 -6.94 8.22 0.13
CA ASN A 388 -6.87 8.40 1.59
C ASN A 388 -5.97 9.58 2.01
N SER A 389 -5.70 10.51 1.08
CA SER A 389 -4.92 11.71 1.38
C SER A 389 -5.91 12.75 1.89
N SER A 390 -5.90 13.04 3.20
CA SER A 390 -6.96 13.83 3.86
C SER A 390 -8.38 13.28 3.60
N ASP A 391 -8.51 11.96 3.75
CA ASP A 391 -9.77 11.19 3.66
C ASP A 391 -10.46 11.26 2.27
N ARG A 392 -9.69 11.61 1.23
CA ARG A 392 -10.18 11.75 -0.13
C ARG A 392 -9.17 11.31 -1.19
N VAL A 393 -9.62 11.24 -2.42
CA VAL A 393 -8.75 11.18 -3.60
C VAL A 393 -8.42 12.60 -4.03
N GLN A 394 -7.14 12.97 -4.00
CA GLN A 394 -6.70 14.31 -4.38
C GLN A 394 -5.36 14.31 -5.12
N ARG A 395 -5.10 15.44 -5.77
CA ARG A 395 -3.82 15.71 -6.43
C ARG A 395 -2.90 16.43 -5.47
N VAL A 396 -1.70 15.89 -5.26
CA VAL A 396 -0.69 16.47 -4.36
C VAL A 396 0.66 16.48 -5.06
N THR A 397 1.43 17.56 -4.87
CA THR A 397 2.77 17.70 -5.43
C THR A 397 3.80 17.59 -4.32
N HIS A 398 4.82 16.77 -4.57
CA HIS A 398 5.87 16.40 -3.62
C HIS A 398 7.25 16.59 -4.24
N SER A 399 8.28 16.59 -3.39
CA SER A 399 9.67 16.62 -3.87
C SER A 399 10.13 15.20 -4.21
N LEU A 400 10.50 14.95 -5.46
CA LEU A 400 10.97 13.64 -5.91
C LEU A 400 12.35 13.33 -5.32
N SER A 401 12.38 12.86 -4.08
CA SER A 401 13.60 12.70 -3.29
C SER A 401 13.58 11.42 -2.45
N GLY A 402 14.77 10.87 -2.19
CA GLY A 402 14.94 9.69 -1.33
C GLY A 402 14.66 9.93 0.15
N GLY A 403 14.43 11.18 0.57
CA GLY A 403 13.96 11.50 1.91
C GLY A 403 12.44 11.39 2.07
N GLU A 404 11.73 11.36 0.94
CA GLU A 404 10.26 11.29 0.88
C GLU A 404 9.80 9.91 0.40
N PHE A 405 10.45 9.39 -0.65
CA PHE A 405 10.14 8.10 -1.25
C PHE A 405 11.29 7.11 -1.09
N TYR A 406 10.99 5.90 -0.63
CA TYR A 406 12.00 4.83 -0.59
C TYR A 406 12.10 4.07 -1.92
N GLY A 407 11.16 4.28 -2.84
CA GLY A 407 11.18 3.70 -4.18
C GLY A 407 9.86 3.87 -4.93
N GLY A 408 9.78 3.21 -6.09
CA GLY A 408 8.59 3.15 -6.93
C GLY A 408 8.47 1.84 -7.68
N VAL A 409 7.32 1.61 -8.32
CA VAL A 409 7.04 0.40 -9.09
C VAL A 409 6.39 0.77 -10.42
N HIS A 410 6.87 0.12 -11.49
CA HIS A 410 6.29 0.24 -12.82
C HIS A 410 5.08 -0.68 -13.01
N PRO A 411 3.97 -0.19 -13.60
CA PRO A 411 2.90 -1.04 -14.09
C PRO A 411 3.37 -1.76 -15.36
N ARG A 412 3.20 -3.08 -15.44
CA ARG A 412 3.54 -3.87 -16.64
C ARG A 412 2.50 -4.90 -16.97
#